data_AF-A0A1E3XD61-F1
#
_entry.id   AF-A0A1E3XD61-F1
#
_cell.length_a   1.000
_cell.length_b   1.000
_cell.length_c   1.000
_cell.angle_alpha   90.00
_cell.angle_beta   90.00
_cell.angle_gamma   90.00
#
_symmetry.space_group_name_H-M   'P 1'
#
loop_
_entity.id
_entity.type
_entity.pdbx_description
1 polymer ?
#
loop_
_entity_poly.entity_id
_entity_poly.type
_entity_poly.pdbx_seq_one_letter_code
_entity_poly.pdbx_strand_id
1 'polypeptide(L)'
;MNNTLLKGLEGLKKQRKDNISSPKTIENVDIELIFKSALAKINDVYIEGTIQFISENFPGVDNQIRAMEEKIDKLWDSCLRGTSRLSDFRSAMDQYSKLYLKAIDLYKNRGKTIQKELNFNHQETGEFTRIYRS
;
A
#
# COMPACT_ATOMS: atom_id res chain seq x y z
N MET A 1 -17.54 2.11 -7.71
CA MET A 1 -16.57 1.99 -6.61
C MET A 1 -15.49 3.04 -6.83
N ASN A 2 -15.46 4.07 -5.99
CA ASN A 2 -14.56 5.22 -6.14
C ASN A 2 -13.18 4.87 -5.57
N ASN A 3 -12.17 4.76 -6.44
CA ASN A 3 -10.79 4.41 -6.09
C ASN A 3 -10.10 5.55 -5.30
N THR A 4 -10.02 5.41 -3.97
CA THR A 4 -9.34 6.37 -3.09
C THR A 4 -7.83 6.45 -3.35
N LEU A 5 -7.19 5.36 -3.82
CA LEU A 5 -5.77 5.35 -4.22
C LEU A 5 -5.50 6.16 -5.50
N LEU A 6 -6.44 6.18 -6.45
CA LEU A 6 -6.32 6.99 -7.67
C LEU A 6 -6.40 8.50 -7.37
N LYS A 7 -7.14 8.93 -6.35
CA LYS A 7 -7.26 10.35 -6.00
C LYS A 7 -5.98 10.94 -5.41
N GLY A 8 -5.22 10.18 -4.63
CA GLY A 8 -3.89 10.60 -4.17
C GLY A 8 -2.91 10.81 -5.34
N LEU A 9 -3.02 9.98 -6.38
CA LEU A 9 -2.18 10.01 -7.57
C LEU A 9 -2.60 11.05 -8.64
N GLU A 10 -3.88 11.41 -8.71
CA GLU A 10 -4.37 12.50 -9.57
C GLU A 10 -3.77 13.86 -9.17
N GLY A 11 -3.46 14.06 -7.89
CA GLY A 11 -2.73 15.24 -7.40
C GLY A 11 -1.31 15.35 -7.97
N LEU A 12 -0.63 14.23 -8.19
CA LEU A 12 0.75 14.17 -8.71
C LEU A 12 0.83 14.48 -10.21
N LYS A 13 -0.22 14.19 -10.99
CA LYS A 13 -0.27 14.48 -12.43
C LYS A 13 -0.43 15.97 -12.76
N LYS A 14 -1.01 16.77 -11.86
CA LYS A 14 -1.41 18.15 -12.17
C LYS A 14 -0.25 19.16 -12.21
N GLN A 15 0.96 18.80 -11.77
CA GLN A 15 2.08 19.75 -11.63
C GLN A 15 3.17 19.70 -12.73
N ARG A 16 3.15 18.81 -13.72
CA ARG A 16 4.29 18.64 -14.65
C ARG A 16 3.91 18.70 -16.13
N LYS A 17 3.32 19.82 -16.56
CA LYS A 17 3.00 20.04 -17.98
C LYS A 17 4.06 20.82 -18.77
N ASP A 18 5.12 21.30 -18.12
CA ASP A 18 6.11 22.13 -18.82
C ASP A 18 7.49 21.52 -18.74
N ASN A 19 8.15 21.47 -19.92
CA ASN A 19 9.57 21.23 -20.16
C ASN A 19 9.98 19.79 -20.51
N ILE A 20 9.81 19.41 -21.79
CA ILE A 20 10.48 18.25 -22.40
C ILE A 20 11.37 18.76 -23.55
N SER A 21 12.69 18.66 -23.37
CA SER A 21 13.66 18.59 -24.47
C SER A 21 14.36 17.23 -24.38
N SER A 22 14.35 16.49 -25.49
CA SER A 22 14.56 15.04 -25.56
C SER A 22 16.04 14.64 -25.50
N PRO A 23 16.36 13.50 -24.85
CA PRO A 23 17.05 12.43 -25.57
C PRO A 23 16.47 11.04 -25.24
N LYS A 24 16.27 10.20 -26.27
CA LYS A 24 15.86 8.78 -26.23
C LYS A 24 15.01 8.40 -25.00
N THR A 25 13.84 9.03 -24.91
CA THR A 25 12.85 8.81 -23.86
C THR A 25 12.47 7.33 -23.86
N ILE A 26 12.56 6.66 -22.70
CA ILE A 26 11.73 5.47 -22.48
C ILE A 26 10.30 5.91 -22.76
N GLU A 27 9.59 5.23 -23.64
CA GLU A 27 8.22 5.63 -23.97
C GLU A 27 7.42 5.65 -22.68
N ASN A 28 6.72 6.75 -22.43
CA ASN A 28 5.87 6.92 -21.25
C ASN A 28 4.91 5.72 -21.06
N VAL A 29 4.52 5.10 -22.18
CA VAL A 29 3.72 3.87 -22.26
C VAL A 29 4.32 2.70 -21.45
N ASP A 30 5.63 2.49 -21.51
CA ASP A 30 6.29 1.37 -20.80
C ASP A 30 6.27 1.56 -19.28
N ILE A 31 6.56 2.79 -18.84
CA ILE A 31 6.53 3.15 -17.41
C ILE A 31 5.10 3.08 -16.88
N GLU A 32 4.13 3.59 -17.65
CA GLU A 32 2.70 3.49 -17.33
C GLU A 32 2.22 2.05 -17.23
N LEU A 33 2.66 1.16 -18.13
CA LEU A 33 2.25 -0.25 -18.12
C LEU A 33 2.73 -0.96 -16.85
N ILE A 34 4.00 -0.77 -16.48
CA ILE A 34 4.57 -1.33 -15.25
C ILE A 34 3.82 -0.82 -14.03
N PHE A 35 3.56 0.49 -14.01
CA PHE A 35 2.85 1.13 -12.90
C PHE A 35 1.42 0.61 -12.74
N LYS A 36 0.64 0.59 -13.83
CA LYS A 36 -0.74 0.07 -13.84
C LYS A 36 -0.79 -1.40 -13.44
N SER A 37 0.17 -2.22 -13.90
CA SER A 37 0.23 -3.63 -13.53
C SER A 37 0.48 -3.84 -12.04
N ALA A 38 1.39 -3.07 -11.44
CA ALA A 38 1.65 -3.13 -10.00
C ALA A 38 0.44 -2.68 -9.17
N LEU A 39 -0.20 -1.57 -9.56
CA LEU A 39 -1.41 -1.09 -8.87
C LEU A 39 -2.58 -2.06 -9.01
N ALA A 40 -2.75 -2.69 -10.18
CA ALA A 40 -3.81 -3.69 -10.37
C ALA A 40 -3.68 -4.84 -9.36
N LYS A 41 -2.45 -5.33 -9.12
CA LYS A 41 -2.19 -6.38 -8.12
C LYS A 41 -2.56 -5.95 -6.69
N ILE A 42 -2.26 -4.70 -6.33
CA ILE A 42 -2.59 -4.16 -5.01
C ILE A 42 -4.12 -4.00 -4.89
N ASN A 43 -4.74 -3.39 -5.89
CA ASN A 43 -6.17 -3.09 -5.90
C ASN A 43 -7.04 -4.34 -5.84
N ASP A 44 -6.61 -5.44 -6.47
CA ASP A 44 -7.33 -6.72 -6.47
C ASP A 44 -7.59 -7.26 -5.04
N VAL A 45 -6.68 -6.97 -4.11
CA VAL A 45 -6.75 -7.45 -2.73
C VAL A 45 -6.87 -6.34 -1.70
N TYR A 46 -7.01 -5.10 -2.13
CA TYR A 46 -7.08 -3.93 -1.26
C TYR A 46 -8.38 -3.92 -0.46
N ILE A 47 -8.26 -3.61 0.83
CA ILE A 47 -9.40 -3.45 1.73
C ILE A 47 -9.44 -2.01 2.21
N GLU A 48 -10.59 -1.37 2.10
CA GLU A 48 -10.79 0.00 2.60
C GLU A 48 -10.43 0.10 4.09
N GLY A 49 -9.75 1.19 4.46
CA GLY A 49 -9.23 1.37 5.83
C GLY A 49 -7.86 0.74 6.10
N THR A 50 -7.26 -0.01 5.16
CA THR A 50 -5.91 -0.57 5.30
C THR A 50 -4.88 0.52 5.61
N ILE A 51 -4.89 1.62 4.85
CA ILE A 51 -3.88 2.69 4.99
C ILE A 51 -4.01 3.40 6.34
N GLN A 52 -5.23 3.73 6.76
CA GLN A 52 -5.47 4.34 8.06
C GLN A 52 -4.99 3.43 9.20
N PHE A 53 -5.38 2.16 9.17
CA PHE A 53 -4.95 1.19 10.19
C PHE A 53 -3.44 1.06 10.25
N ILE A 54 -2.76 1.00 9.11
CA ILE A 54 -1.30 0.87 9.03
C ILE A 54 -0.61 2.14 9.52
N SER A 55 -1.11 3.33 9.16
CA SER A 55 -0.61 4.61 9.68
C SER A 55 -0.73 4.71 11.21
N GLU A 56 -1.81 4.18 11.79
CA GLU A 56 -2.08 4.26 13.23
C GLU A 56 -1.32 3.18 14.04
N ASN A 57 -1.24 1.95 13.53
CA ASN A 57 -0.77 0.79 14.29
C ASN A 57 0.63 0.32 13.88
N PHE A 58 1.08 0.66 12.67
CA PHE A 58 2.36 0.24 12.10
C PHE A 58 3.09 1.40 11.40
N PRO A 59 3.42 2.49 12.13
CA PRO A 59 4.00 3.70 11.54
C PRO A 59 5.32 3.43 10.80
N GLY A 60 6.08 2.40 11.22
CA GLY A 60 7.29 1.98 10.50
C GLY A 60 7.02 1.45 9.09
N VAL A 61 5.89 0.76 8.89
CA VAL A 61 5.45 0.27 7.56
C VAL A 61 4.92 1.44 6.73
N ASP A 62 4.15 2.34 7.33
CA ASP A 62 3.66 3.56 6.67
C ASP A 62 4.81 4.44 6.15
N ASN A 63 5.84 4.66 6.98
CA ASN A 63 7.03 5.41 6.57
C ASN A 63 7.79 4.73 5.42
N GLN A 64 7.88 3.39 5.41
CA GLN A 64 8.49 2.65 4.30
C GLN A 64 7.69 2.78 3.01
N ILE A 65 6.36 2.77 3.11
CA ILE A 65 5.46 3.02 1.98
C ILE A 65 5.72 4.41 1.40
N ARG A 66 5.68 5.46 2.22
CA ARG A 66 5.91 6.85 1.77
C ARG A 66 7.30 7.04 1.15
N ALA A 67 8.34 6.48 1.76
CA ALA A 67 9.70 6.54 1.23
C ALA A 67 9.80 5.85 -0.15
N MET A 68 9.04 4.77 -0.36
CA MET A 68 8.98 4.11 -1.67
C MET A 68 8.18 4.91 -2.70
N GLU A 69 7.11 5.61 -2.31
CA GLU A 69 6.37 6.52 -3.20
C GLU A 69 7.29 7.62 -3.74
N GLU A 70 8.04 8.28 -2.84
CA GLU A 70 9.02 9.29 -3.25
C GLU A 70 10.10 8.74 -4.20
N LYS A 71 10.55 7.50 -3.95
CA LYS A 71 11.55 6.83 -4.79
C LYS A 71 10.98 6.52 -6.18
N ILE A 72 9.73 6.06 -6.26
CA ILE A 72 9.04 5.78 -7.53
C ILE A 72 8.86 7.07 -8.31
N ASP A 73 8.45 8.16 -7.68
CA ASP A 73 8.30 9.46 -8.34
C ASP A 73 9.62 9.98 -8.94
N LYS A 74 10.73 9.82 -8.21
CA LYS A 74 12.07 10.16 -8.69
C LYS A 74 12.50 9.26 -9.85
N LEU A 75 12.25 7.95 -9.75
CA LEU A 75 12.61 6.99 -10.80
C LEU A 75 11.75 7.16 -12.04
N TRP A 76 10.48 7.53 -11.90
CA TRP A 76 9.60 7.87 -13.01
C TRP A 76 10.19 9.00 -13.84
N ASP A 77 10.50 10.12 -13.17
CA ASP A 77 11.10 11.29 -13.81
C ASP A 77 12.46 10.97 -14.45
N SER A 78 13.29 10.20 -13.73
CA SER A 78 14.61 9.80 -14.22
C SER A 78 14.52 8.84 -15.42
N CYS A 79 13.53 7.96 -15.47
CA CYS A 79 13.29 7.10 -16.63
C CYS A 79 12.82 7.91 -17.84
N LEU A 80 11.91 8.88 -17.64
CA LEU A 80 11.49 9.80 -18.70
C LEU A 80 12.65 10.64 -19.24
N ARG A 81 13.59 11.06 -18.37
CA ARG A 81 14.80 11.79 -18.79
C ARG A 81 15.90 10.88 -19.36
N GLY A 82 15.71 9.56 -19.36
CA GLY A 82 16.72 8.58 -19.80
C GLY A 82 17.91 8.44 -18.85
N THR A 83 17.84 8.98 -17.62
CA THR A 83 18.90 8.94 -16.61
C THR A 83 18.80 7.74 -15.67
N SER A 84 17.71 6.97 -15.74
CA SER A 84 17.53 5.71 -15.02
C SER A 84 17.00 4.63 -15.94
N ARG A 85 17.22 3.37 -15.56
CA ARG A 85 16.79 2.22 -16.37
C ARG A 85 15.37 1.81 -16.00
N LEU A 86 14.62 1.33 -16.99
CA LEU A 86 13.29 0.75 -16.78
C LEU A 86 13.31 -0.43 -15.79
N SER A 87 14.43 -1.18 -15.72
CA SER A 87 14.63 -2.26 -14.74
C SER A 87 14.59 -1.75 -13.30
N ASP A 88 15.13 -0.55 -13.05
CA ASP A 88 15.21 0.04 -11.71
C ASP A 88 13.81 0.48 -11.27
N PHE A 89 13.06 1.09 -12.19
CA PHE A 89 11.65 1.41 -11.98
C PHE A 89 10.82 0.16 -11.70
N ARG A 90 11.00 -0.91 -12.50
CA ARG A 90 10.30 -2.19 -12.31
C ARG A 90 10.61 -2.81 -10.93
N SER A 91 11.87 -2.78 -10.51
CA SER A 91 12.28 -3.28 -9.19
C SER A 91 11.66 -2.47 -8.06
N ALA A 92 11.61 -1.14 -8.20
CA ALA A 92 10.95 -0.27 -7.22
C ALA A 92 9.44 -0.54 -7.12
N MET A 93 8.75 -0.71 -8.25
CA MET A 93 7.32 -1.04 -8.27
C MET A 93 7.03 -2.44 -7.66
N ASP A 94 7.91 -3.41 -7.85
CA ASP A 94 7.79 -4.73 -7.23
C ASP A 94 7.94 -4.66 -5.70
N GLN A 95 8.94 -3.91 -5.22
CA GLN A 95 9.13 -3.66 -3.78
C GLN A 95 7.93 -2.94 -3.16
N TYR A 96 7.40 -1.93 -3.85
CA TYR A 96 6.21 -1.20 -3.43
C TYR A 96 4.99 -2.10 -3.34
N SER A 97 4.77 -2.94 -4.35
CA SER A 97 3.68 -3.93 -4.35
C SER A 97 3.79 -4.88 -3.16
N LYS A 98 4.99 -5.40 -2.88
CA LYS A 98 5.23 -6.28 -1.72
C LYS A 98 4.96 -5.60 -0.38
N LEU A 99 5.34 -4.33 -0.23
CA LEU A 99 5.05 -3.54 0.98
C LEU A 99 3.55 -3.35 1.18
N TYR A 100 2.81 -3.01 0.12
CA TYR A 100 1.36 -2.88 0.19
C TYR A 100 0.66 -4.20 0.49
N LEU A 101 1.10 -5.30 -0.12
CA LEU A 101 0.56 -6.62 0.18
C LEU A 101 0.81 -7.03 1.63
N LYS A 102 1.98 -6.69 2.18
CA LYS A 102 2.29 -6.89 3.60
C LYS A 102 1.40 -6.04 4.51
N ALA A 103 1.16 -4.78 4.15
CA ALA A 103 0.24 -3.90 4.87
C ALA A 103 -1.20 -4.45 4.88
N ILE A 104 -1.67 -4.97 3.74
CA ILE A 104 -2.98 -5.63 3.64
C ILE A 104 -3.03 -6.91 4.49
N ASP A 105 -1.96 -7.70 4.52
CA ASP A 105 -1.91 -8.91 5.35
C ASP A 105 -1.96 -8.58 6.86
N LEU A 106 -1.21 -7.55 7.30
CA LEU A 106 -1.29 -7.04 8.67
C LEU A 106 -2.72 -6.60 9.02
N TYR A 107 -3.39 -5.90 8.11
CA TYR A 107 -4.79 -5.51 8.28
C TYR A 107 -5.72 -6.73 8.38
N LYS A 108 -5.57 -7.73 7.51
CA LYS A 108 -6.36 -8.97 7.55
C LYS A 108 -6.16 -9.73 8.86
N ASN A 109 -4.93 -9.77 9.37
CA ASN A 109 -4.61 -10.45 10.62
C ASN A 109 -5.17 -9.75 11.86
N ARG A 110 -5.52 -8.45 11.80
CA ARG A 110 -6.31 -7.77 12.85
C ARG A 110 -7.59 -8.54 13.18
N GLY A 111 -8.30 -9.04 12.16
CA GLY A 111 -9.56 -9.78 12.34
C GLY A 111 -9.38 -11.10 13.11
N LYS A 112 -8.23 -11.76 12.97
CA LYS A 112 -7.91 -13.00 13.69
C LYS A 112 -7.59 -12.74 15.16
N THR A 113 -6.89 -11.65 15.47
CA THR A 113 -6.58 -11.28 16.86
C THR A 113 -7.85 -10.90 17.63
N ILE A 114 -8.75 -10.12 17.01
CA ILE A 114 -10.03 -9.74 17.62
C ILE A 114 -10.95 -10.97 17.85
N GLN A 115 -11.01 -11.91 16.91
CA GLN A 115 -11.78 -13.16 17.11
C GLN A 115 -11.18 -14.04 18.22
N LYS A 116 -9.86 -14.04 18.39
CA LYS A 116 -9.21 -14.79 19.47
C LYS A 116 -9.50 -14.17 20.84
N GLU A 117 -9.49 -12.83 20.95
CA GLU A 117 -9.85 -12.13 22.19
C GLU A 117 -11.35 -12.26 22.53
N LEU A 118 -12.24 -12.20 21.53
CA LEU A 118 -13.68 -12.44 21.74
C LEU A 118 -13.98 -13.87 22.16
N ASN A 119 -13.28 -14.86 21.59
CA ASN A 119 -13.45 -16.27 21.97
C ASN A 119 -12.83 -16.58 23.35
N PHE A 120 -11.79 -15.86 23.77
CA PHE A 120 -11.20 -16.01 25.10
C PHE A 120 -12.12 -15.45 26.21
N ASN A 121 -12.73 -14.28 25.97
CA ASN A 121 -13.66 -13.65 26.94
C ASN A 121 -15.00 -14.41 27.10
N HIS A 122 -15.35 -15.30 26.16
CA HIS A 122 -16.55 -16.15 26.29
C HIS A 122 -16.31 -17.43 27.13
N GLN A 123 -15.06 -17.80 27.42
CA GLN A 123 -14.74 -18.92 28.31
C GLN A 123 -14.64 -18.51 29.79
N GLU A 124 -14.27 -17.27 30.11
CA GLU A 124 -14.13 -16.82 31.51
C GLU A 124 -15.44 -16.36 32.18
N THR A 125 -16.53 -16.21 31.42
CA THR A 125 -17.83 -15.76 31.97
C THR A 125 -18.80 -16.90 32.30
N GLY A 126 -18.39 -18.17 32.10
CA GLY A 126 -19.22 -19.35 32.31
C GLY A 126 -19.24 -19.94 33.72
N GLU A 127 -18.42 -19.46 34.67
CA GLU A 127 -18.22 -20.18 35.94
C GLU A 127 -18.11 -19.27 37.17
N PHE A 128 -19.09 -18.39 37.39
CA PHE A 128 -19.24 -17.64 38.65
C PHE A 128 -20.70 -17.55 39.13
N THR A 129 -21.43 -18.66 39.14
CA THR A 129 -22.68 -18.76 39.93
C THR A 129 -22.83 -20.14 40.54
N ARG A 130 -21.97 -20.49 41.51
CA ARG A 130 -22.27 -21.67 42.33
C ARG A 130 -21.68 -21.75 43.73
N ILE A 131 -21.62 -20.68 44.52
CA ILE A 131 -21.49 -20.88 45.98
C ILE A 131 -22.24 -19.79 46.76
N TYR A 132 -23.56 -19.92 46.82
CA TYR A 132 -24.35 -19.53 47.99
C TYR A 132 -25.45 -20.58 48.15
N ARG A 133 -25.16 -21.64 48.91
CA ARG A 133 -26.19 -22.45 49.56
C ARG A 133 -25.61 -23.14 50.79
N SER A 134 -26.09 -22.62 51.92
CA SER A 134 -26.24 -23.20 53.26
C SER A 134 -24.98 -23.50 54.06
#